data_AF-A0A9J6H7T0-F1
#
_entry.id   AF-A0A9J6H7T0-F1
#
_cell.length_a   1.000
_cell.length_b   1.000
_cell.length_c   1.000
_cell.angle_alpha   90.00
_cell.angle_beta   90.00
_cell.angle_gamma   90.00
#
_symmetry.space_group_name_H-M   'P 1'
#
loop_
_entity.id
_entity.type
_entity.pdbx_description
1 polymer ?
#
loop_
_entity_poly.entity_id
_entity_poly.type
_entity_poly.pdbx_seq_one_letter_code
_entity_poly.pdbx_strand_id
1 'polypeptide(L)'
;MQAIKSIGKGQAALNDFWATMNVCYRGLHHNTYQEHLKKTFSPAAASAAENITLLMLLGTKETEDSYQEWRKNHQCQKNTNVGAGRMEVEAALELFRRSLSKSDLRYTTIVCNGDCRTYLTLCADETYGFMRLTKEDCVNHVQKRMGTILRGIFTKSRKKGNF
;
A
#
# COMPACT_ATOMS: atom_id res chain seq x y z
N MET A 1 -16.96 -19.58 22.28
CA MET A 1 -17.68 -18.77 21.26
C MET A 1 -18.40 -17.54 21.84
N GLN A 2 -17.87 -16.90 22.90
CA GLN A 2 -18.52 -15.70 23.49
C GLN A 2 -17.99 -14.36 22.95
N ALA A 3 -16.83 -14.34 22.30
CA ALA A 3 -16.21 -13.11 21.76
C ALA A 3 -16.95 -12.51 20.54
N ILE A 4 -17.89 -13.23 19.92
CA ILE A 4 -18.59 -12.77 18.71
C ILE A 4 -19.80 -11.86 19.06
N LYS A 5 -20.27 -11.87 20.32
CA LYS A 5 -21.50 -11.16 20.71
C LYS A 5 -21.36 -9.64 20.85
N SER A 6 -20.14 -9.10 20.93
CA SER A 6 -19.90 -7.66 21.13
C SER A 6 -19.47 -6.91 19.86
N ILE A 7 -19.38 -7.60 18.73
CA ILE A 7 -18.82 -7.07 17.51
C ILE A 7 -19.90 -6.25 16.77
N GLY A 8 -19.66 -4.96 16.51
CA GLY A 8 -20.59 -4.07 15.80
C GLY A 8 -20.95 -4.57 14.39
N LYS A 9 -21.90 -3.94 13.68
CA LYS A 9 -22.24 -4.35 12.29
C LYS A 9 -21.25 -3.73 11.28
N GLY A 10 -20.90 -4.47 10.22
CA GLY A 10 -20.15 -3.93 9.08
C GLY A 10 -18.62 -3.86 9.27
N GLN A 11 -17.98 -2.76 8.84
CA GLN A 11 -16.51 -2.63 8.87
C GLN A 11 -15.95 -2.56 10.30
N ALA A 12 -16.70 -1.97 11.24
CA ALA A 12 -16.35 -1.97 12.66
C ALA A 12 -16.21 -3.41 13.21
N ALA A 13 -17.07 -4.31 12.73
CA ALA A 13 -17.07 -5.72 13.11
C ALA A 13 -15.73 -6.40 12.81
N LEU A 14 -15.26 -6.16 11.59
CA LEU A 14 -14.04 -6.74 11.07
C LEU A 14 -12.84 -6.14 11.78
N ASN A 15 -12.86 -4.84 12.06
CA ASN A 15 -11.79 -4.18 12.79
C ASN A 15 -11.64 -4.74 14.21
N ASP A 16 -12.74 -4.96 14.93
CA ASP A 16 -12.74 -5.56 16.28
C ASP A 16 -12.26 -7.02 16.26
N PHE A 17 -12.65 -7.79 15.24
CA PHE A 17 -12.17 -9.15 15.02
C PHE A 17 -10.65 -9.17 14.79
N TRP A 18 -10.13 -8.30 13.91
CA TRP A 18 -8.70 -8.19 13.63
C TRP A 18 -7.89 -7.71 14.84
N ALA A 19 -8.44 -6.79 15.64
CA ALA A 19 -7.84 -6.36 16.90
C ALA A 19 -7.74 -7.52 17.90
N THR A 20 -8.80 -8.31 18.03
CA THR A 20 -8.82 -9.51 18.89
C THR A 20 -7.77 -10.54 18.46
N MET A 21 -7.55 -10.69 17.16
CA MET A 21 -6.57 -11.63 16.60
C MET A 21 -5.12 -11.09 16.64
N ASN A 22 -4.91 -9.90 17.21
CA ASN A 22 -3.63 -9.19 17.18
C ASN A 22 -3.10 -8.93 15.76
N VAL A 23 -4.00 -8.90 14.76
CA VAL A 23 -3.73 -8.58 13.34
C VAL A 23 -4.18 -7.12 13.11
N CYS A 24 -3.77 -6.23 14.01
CA CYS A 24 -4.14 -4.82 14.02
C CYS A 24 -2.87 -3.96 14.04
N TYR A 25 -2.98 -2.75 13.49
CA TYR A 25 -1.96 -1.72 13.39
C TYR A 25 -1.24 -1.49 14.73
N ARG A 26 -0.16 -2.24 14.98
CA ARG A 26 0.87 -1.90 15.98
C ARG A 26 2.10 -1.25 15.29
N GLY A 27 1.88 -0.63 14.14
CA GLY A 27 2.85 0.25 13.49
C GLY A 27 2.32 1.68 13.57
N LEU A 28 2.98 2.52 14.39
CA LEU A 28 2.54 3.83 14.87
C LEU A 28 1.23 3.80 15.69
N HIS A 29 1.25 4.49 16.84
CA HIS A 29 0.03 4.75 17.62
C HIS A 29 -1.02 5.43 16.72
N HIS A 30 -2.27 4.97 16.76
CA HIS A 30 -3.33 5.41 15.84
C HIS A 30 -3.43 6.94 15.78
N ASN A 31 -3.36 7.62 16.92
CA ASN A 31 -3.43 9.08 16.96
C ASN A 31 -2.20 9.74 16.30
N THR A 32 -1.01 9.15 16.44
CA THR A 32 0.21 9.64 15.80
C THR A 32 0.12 9.49 14.28
N TYR A 33 -0.37 8.35 13.79
CA TYR A 33 -0.59 8.16 12.36
C TYR A 33 -1.67 9.12 11.83
N GLN A 34 -2.80 9.26 12.53
CA GLN A 34 -3.88 10.16 12.11
C GLN A 34 -3.42 11.63 12.10
N GLU A 35 -2.61 12.05 13.08
CA GLU A 35 -2.01 13.38 13.05
C GLU A 35 -1.06 13.55 11.88
N HIS A 36 -0.18 12.59 11.63
CA HIS A 36 0.79 12.67 10.54
C HIS A 36 0.10 12.60 9.16
N LEU A 37 -0.98 11.82 9.04
CA LEU A 37 -1.85 11.80 7.88
C LEU A 37 -2.41 13.20 7.62
N LYS A 38 -3.00 13.84 8.63
CA LYS A 38 -3.60 15.18 8.49
C LYS A 38 -2.58 16.28 8.21
N LYS A 39 -1.42 16.23 8.89
CA LYS A 39 -0.40 17.29 8.84
C LYS A 39 0.53 17.18 7.64
N THR A 40 0.80 15.96 7.17
CA THR A 40 1.85 15.71 6.17
C THR A 40 1.30 15.06 4.91
N PHE A 41 0.61 13.91 5.04
CA PHE A 41 0.21 13.13 3.87
C PHE A 41 -0.96 13.74 3.11
N SER A 42 -1.99 14.25 3.81
CA SER A 42 -3.17 14.85 3.18
C SER A 42 -2.82 16.15 2.44
N PRO A 43 -2.01 17.09 2.98
CA PRO A 43 -1.58 18.26 2.23
C PRO A 43 -0.68 17.91 1.04
N ALA A 44 0.25 16.95 1.20
CA ALA A 44 1.09 16.49 0.09
C ALA A 44 0.26 15.80 -1.01
N ALA A 45 -0.72 14.99 -0.61
CA ALA A 45 -1.64 14.34 -1.54
C ALA A 45 -2.57 15.36 -2.20
N ALA A 46 -3.05 16.38 -1.49
CA ALA A 46 -3.87 17.45 -2.05
C ALA A 46 -3.06 18.30 -3.04
N SER A 47 -1.82 18.66 -2.73
CA SER A 47 -0.92 19.38 -3.64
C SER A 47 -0.56 18.53 -4.88
N ALA A 48 -0.32 17.23 -4.71
CA ALA A 48 -0.15 16.32 -5.83
C ALA A 48 -1.44 16.20 -6.66
N ALA A 49 -2.59 16.18 -5.99
CA ALA A 49 -3.90 16.12 -6.62
C ALA A 49 -4.24 17.42 -7.36
N GLU A 50 -3.91 18.61 -6.86
CA GLU A 50 -4.11 19.91 -7.54
C GLU A 50 -3.40 19.95 -8.89
N ASN A 51 -2.18 19.39 -8.95
CA ASN A 51 -1.44 19.24 -10.21
C ASN A 51 -2.04 18.21 -11.17
N ILE A 52 -2.85 17.28 -10.65
CA ILE A 52 -3.51 16.21 -11.42
C ILE A 52 -4.98 16.58 -11.77
N THR A 53 -5.64 17.39 -10.94
CA THR A 53 -7.09 17.62 -10.99
C THR A 53 -7.49 18.47 -12.18
N LEU A 54 -6.64 19.37 -12.66
CA LEU A 54 -6.95 20.11 -13.90
C LEU A 54 -7.09 19.16 -15.11
N LEU A 55 -6.34 18.06 -15.11
CA LEU A 55 -6.29 17.08 -16.20
C LEU A 55 -7.32 15.95 -16.02
N MET A 56 -7.51 15.46 -14.79
CA MET A 56 -8.45 14.37 -14.51
C MET A 56 -9.92 14.83 -14.40
N LEU A 57 -10.22 16.03 -13.88
CA LEU A 57 -11.61 16.51 -13.75
C LEU A 57 -12.22 16.96 -15.07
N LEU A 58 -11.41 17.46 -16.00
CA LEU A 58 -11.90 17.92 -17.30
C LEU A 58 -12.06 16.77 -18.32
N GLY A 59 -11.59 15.56 -18.02
CA GLY A 59 -11.59 14.46 -18.99
C GLY A 59 -10.95 14.88 -20.32
N THR A 60 -10.01 15.83 -20.28
CA THR A 60 -9.46 16.45 -21.47
C THR A 60 -8.56 15.44 -22.13
N LYS A 61 -8.98 15.02 -23.33
CA LYS A 61 -8.14 14.24 -24.23
C LYS A 61 -6.87 15.04 -24.50
N GLU A 62 -5.75 14.37 -24.75
CA GLU A 62 -4.43 14.99 -25.04
C GLU A 62 -4.46 16.03 -26.19
N THR A 63 -5.56 16.09 -26.93
CA THR A 63 -5.86 16.99 -28.04
C THR A 63 -6.36 18.39 -27.66
N GLU A 64 -6.62 18.69 -26.39
CA GLU A 64 -7.14 20.00 -25.98
C GLU A 64 -6.03 21.06 -25.85
N ASP A 65 -6.27 22.28 -26.34
CA ASP A 65 -5.29 23.39 -26.31
C ASP A 65 -4.85 23.73 -24.88
N SER A 66 -5.75 23.58 -23.90
CA SER A 66 -5.43 23.78 -22.47
C SER A 66 -4.40 22.79 -21.93
N TYR A 67 -4.41 21.53 -22.41
CA TYR A 67 -3.43 20.53 -22.03
C TYR A 67 -2.04 20.85 -22.59
N GLN A 68 -1.99 21.33 -23.83
CA GLN A 68 -0.73 21.70 -24.48
C GLN A 68 -0.07 22.89 -23.78
N GLU A 69 -0.87 23.88 -23.37
CA GLU A 69 -0.36 25.05 -22.63
C GLU A 69 0.11 24.68 -21.21
N TRP A 70 -0.63 23.83 -20.49
CA TRP A 70 -0.15 23.27 -19.22
C TRP A 70 1.15 22.48 -19.40
N ARG A 71 1.23 21.61 -20.42
CA ARG A 71 2.40 20.76 -20.67
C ARG A 71 3.66 21.56 -20.98
N LYS A 72 3.54 22.70 -21.69
CA LYS A 72 4.67 23.59 -21.97
C LYS A 72 5.21 24.26 -20.70
N ASN A 73 4.32 24.66 -19.81
CA ASN A 73 4.68 25.40 -18.59
C ASN A 73 4.95 24.48 -17.39
N HIS A 74 4.57 23.20 -17.46
CA HIS A 74 4.73 22.24 -16.38
C HIS A 74 6.17 21.75 -16.26
N GLN A 75 6.80 22.06 -15.13
CA GLN A 75 8.06 21.44 -14.73
C GLN A 75 7.79 20.22 -13.85
N CYS A 76 7.89 19.02 -14.45
CA CYS A 76 7.60 17.79 -13.75
C CYS A 76 8.68 17.45 -12.72
N GLN A 77 8.29 17.31 -11.45
CA GLN A 77 9.16 16.79 -10.38
C GLN A 77 9.23 15.26 -10.41
N LYS A 78 9.43 14.68 -11.60
CA LYS A 78 9.45 13.23 -11.80
C LYS A 78 10.72 12.65 -11.18
N ASN A 79 10.55 11.67 -10.30
CA ASN A 79 11.65 10.96 -9.65
C ASN A 79 12.05 9.64 -10.35
N THR A 80 11.24 9.13 -11.28
CA THR A 80 11.54 7.91 -12.05
C THR A 80 11.07 8.04 -13.48
N ASN A 81 11.67 7.34 -14.44
CA ASN A 81 11.14 7.26 -15.80
C ASN A 81 10.25 6.04 -16.06
N VAL A 82 10.03 5.20 -15.06
CA VAL A 82 9.26 3.98 -15.20
C VAL A 82 7.76 4.23 -15.08
N GLY A 83 6.96 3.34 -15.67
CA GLY A 83 5.50 3.39 -15.53
C GLY A 83 5.06 3.15 -14.08
N ALA A 84 3.86 3.61 -13.73
CA ALA A 84 3.32 3.56 -12.36
C ALA A 84 3.43 2.16 -11.71
N GLY A 85 3.17 1.09 -12.46
CA GLY A 85 3.26 -0.29 -11.96
C GLY A 85 4.69 -0.80 -11.67
N ARG A 86 5.74 -0.04 -12.00
CA ARG A 86 7.14 -0.32 -11.66
C ARG A 86 7.75 0.69 -10.69
N MET A 87 7.08 1.80 -10.38
CA MET A 87 7.61 2.83 -9.48
C MET A 87 7.93 2.27 -8.09
N GLU A 88 7.11 1.35 -7.58
CA GLU A 88 7.34 0.70 -6.28
C GLU A 88 8.64 -0.13 -6.28
N VAL A 89 8.90 -0.85 -7.37
CA VAL A 89 10.08 -1.69 -7.53
C VAL A 89 11.35 -0.84 -7.57
N GLU A 90 11.37 0.21 -8.39
CA GLU A 90 12.52 1.13 -8.50
C GLU A 90 12.78 1.87 -7.19
N ALA A 91 11.71 2.32 -6.50
CA ALA A 91 11.85 2.97 -5.21
C ALA A 91 12.47 2.02 -4.16
N ALA A 92 12.07 0.74 -4.15
CA ALA A 92 12.63 -0.24 -3.24
C ALA A 92 14.11 -0.52 -3.54
N LEU A 93 14.49 -0.69 -4.81
CA LEU A 93 15.89 -0.87 -5.22
C LEU A 93 16.76 0.31 -4.76
N GLU A 94 16.30 1.53 -5.00
CA GLU A 94 17.03 2.74 -4.60
C GLU A 94 17.18 2.82 -3.07
N LEU A 95 16.13 2.49 -2.31
CA LEU A 95 16.21 2.47 -0.85
C LEU A 95 17.21 1.44 -0.32
N PHE A 96 17.25 0.23 -0.88
CA PHE A 96 18.15 -0.84 -0.46
C PHE A 96 19.62 -0.52 -0.80
N ARG A 97 19.86 0.05 -1.99
CA ARG A 97 21.21 0.49 -2.37
C ARG A 97 21.69 1.64 -1.48
N ARG A 98 20.80 2.60 -1.19
CA ARG A 98 21.10 3.74 -0.31
C ARG A 98 21.36 3.32 1.13
N SER A 99 20.62 2.35 1.66
CA SER A 99 20.82 1.92 3.04
C SER A 99 22.22 1.34 3.25
N LEU A 100 22.73 0.61 2.26
CA LEU A 100 24.11 0.13 2.27
C LEU A 100 25.11 1.28 2.10
N SER A 101 24.93 2.13 1.07
CA SER A 101 25.92 3.14 0.72
C SER A 101 26.03 4.29 1.72
N LYS A 102 24.92 4.67 2.38
CA LYS A 102 24.88 5.85 3.27
C LYS A 102 24.96 5.50 4.75
N SER A 103 24.43 4.34 5.13
CA SER A 103 24.25 3.98 6.54
C SER A 103 24.82 2.62 6.92
N ASP A 104 25.38 1.86 5.96
CA ASP A 104 25.81 0.46 6.12
C ASP A 104 24.75 -0.43 6.78
N LEU A 105 23.47 -0.14 6.49
CA LEU A 105 22.31 -0.88 6.99
C LEU A 105 21.81 -1.85 5.93
N ARG A 106 21.45 -3.05 6.40
CA ARG A 106 20.91 -4.13 5.57
C ARG A 106 19.50 -4.49 6.04
N TYR A 107 18.54 -4.38 5.12
CA TYR A 107 17.19 -4.88 5.36
C TYR A 107 17.17 -6.40 5.19
N THR A 108 16.61 -7.13 6.16
CA THR A 108 16.47 -8.59 6.11
C THR A 108 15.07 -9.03 5.70
N THR A 109 14.08 -8.17 5.90
CA THR A 109 12.66 -8.45 5.65
C THR A 109 12.03 -7.31 4.88
N ILE A 110 11.19 -7.65 3.90
CA ILE A 110 10.35 -6.70 3.16
C ILE A 110 8.88 -7.04 3.34
N VAL A 111 8.07 -6.03 3.62
CA VAL A 111 6.61 -6.13 3.71
C VAL A 111 6.00 -5.69 2.38
N CYS A 112 5.25 -6.56 1.71
CA CYS A 112 4.62 -6.28 0.40
C CYS A 112 3.09 -6.39 0.46
N ASN A 113 2.37 -5.80 -0.52
CA ASN A 113 0.90 -5.81 -0.58
C ASN A 113 0.31 -7.11 -1.16
N GLY A 114 1.00 -8.24 -0.92
CA GLY A 114 0.70 -9.55 -1.49
C GLY A 114 1.24 -9.76 -2.91
N ASP A 115 1.55 -8.70 -3.64
CA ASP A 115 2.34 -8.79 -4.87
C ASP A 115 3.81 -9.11 -4.53
N CYS A 116 4.48 -9.83 -5.43
CA CYS A 116 5.84 -10.30 -5.21
C CYS A 116 6.86 -9.67 -6.17
N ARG A 117 6.46 -8.73 -7.03
CA ARG A 117 7.35 -8.18 -8.07
C ARG A 117 8.55 -7.46 -7.45
N THR A 118 8.30 -6.65 -6.42
CA THR A 118 9.35 -5.96 -5.67
C THR A 118 10.32 -6.94 -5.02
N TYR A 119 9.78 -7.96 -4.33
CA TYR A 119 10.60 -9.01 -3.70
C TYR A 119 11.48 -9.76 -4.69
N LEU A 120 10.90 -10.24 -5.80
CA LEU A 120 11.66 -10.98 -6.82
C LEU A 120 12.78 -10.13 -7.43
N THR A 121 12.50 -8.85 -7.67
CA THR A 121 13.50 -7.93 -8.23
C THR A 121 14.62 -7.66 -7.23
N LEU A 122 14.31 -7.44 -5.95
CA LEU A 122 15.32 -7.25 -4.90
C LEU A 122 16.19 -8.50 -4.69
N CYS A 123 15.60 -9.70 -4.76
CA CYS A 123 16.37 -10.94 -4.71
C CYS A 123 17.32 -11.08 -5.91
N ALA A 124 16.91 -10.61 -7.08
CA ALA A 124 17.75 -10.63 -8.29
C ALA A 124 18.82 -9.53 -8.31
N ASP A 125 18.60 -8.39 -7.64
CA ASP A 125 19.57 -7.29 -7.55
C ASP A 125 20.80 -7.65 -6.71
N GLU A 126 20.69 -8.65 -5.84
CA GLU A 126 21.75 -9.12 -4.93
C GLU A 126 22.45 -7.97 -4.17
N THR A 127 21.71 -6.91 -3.80
CA THR A 127 22.27 -5.68 -3.19
C THR A 127 23.11 -5.97 -1.94
N TYR A 128 22.78 -7.02 -1.19
CA TYR A 128 23.47 -7.43 0.03
C TYR A 128 24.30 -8.72 -0.14
N GLY A 129 24.51 -9.17 -1.38
CA GLY A 129 25.25 -10.38 -1.72
C GLY A 129 24.63 -11.64 -1.11
N PHE A 130 25.30 -12.21 -0.12
CA PHE A 130 24.91 -13.50 0.48
C PHE A 130 23.66 -13.45 1.37
N MET A 131 23.20 -12.25 1.74
CA MET A 131 22.05 -12.09 2.64
C MET A 131 20.73 -12.29 1.89
N ARG A 132 19.94 -13.29 2.33
CA ARG A 132 18.61 -13.56 1.77
C ARG A 132 17.54 -12.68 2.40
N LEU A 133 16.67 -12.15 1.56
CA LEU A 133 15.50 -11.38 1.99
C LEU A 133 14.32 -12.31 2.32
N THR A 134 13.63 -11.97 3.40
CA THR A 134 12.36 -12.59 3.78
C THR A 134 11.20 -11.72 3.31
N LYS A 135 10.21 -12.33 2.65
CA LYS A 135 8.97 -11.64 2.29
C LYS A 135 7.94 -11.84 3.41
N GLU A 136 7.36 -10.73 3.86
CA GLU A 136 6.16 -10.71 4.68
C GLU A 136 5.00 -10.04 3.94
N ASP A 137 3.78 -10.49 4.21
CA ASP A 137 2.58 -9.87 3.66
C ASP A 137 2.09 -8.76 4.59
N CYS A 138 1.65 -7.64 4.03
CA CYS A 138 1.11 -6.54 4.82
C CYS A 138 -0.18 -6.95 5.53
N VAL A 139 -0.42 -6.36 6.70
CA VAL A 139 -1.62 -6.65 7.53
C VAL A 139 -2.90 -6.49 6.71
N ASN A 140 -2.99 -5.46 5.88
CA ASN A 140 -4.14 -5.24 5.00
C ASN A 140 -4.36 -6.40 4.02
N HIS A 141 -3.27 -6.98 3.47
CA HIS A 141 -3.35 -8.13 2.59
C HIS A 141 -3.79 -9.39 3.35
N VAL A 142 -3.24 -9.62 4.54
CA VAL A 142 -3.65 -10.71 5.44
C VAL A 142 -5.15 -10.62 5.76
N GLN A 143 -5.63 -9.45 6.15
CA GLN A 143 -7.04 -9.20 6.45
C GLN A 143 -7.94 -9.45 5.23
N LYS A 144 -7.54 -8.99 4.02
CA LYS A 144 -8.29 -9.24 2.77
C LYS A 144 -8.37 -10.73 2.44
N ARG A 145 -7.25 -11.45 2.57
CA ARG A 145 -7.16 -12.89 2.29
C ARG A 145 -8.05 -13.68 3.24
N MET A 146 -7.93 -13.42 4.54
CA MET A 146 -8.73 -14.10 5.55
C MET A 146 -10.21 -13.75 5.44
N GLY A 147 -10.56 -12.48 5.20
CA GLY A 147 -11.94 -12.07 4.95
C GLY A 147 -12.56 -12.78 3.73
N THR A 148 -11.77 -13.02 2.68
CA THR A 148 -12.22 -13.77 1.50
C THR A 148 -12.49 -15.23 1.82
N ILE A 149 -11.63 -15.87 2.61
CA ILE A 149 -11.82 -17.25 3.07
C ILE A 149 -13.09 -17.36 3.92
N LEU A 150 -13.27 -16.46 4.90
CA LEU A 150 -14.43 -16.45 5.80
C LEU A 150 -15.74 -16.26 5.04
N ARG A 151 -15.78 -15.30 4.09
CA ARG A 151 -16.95 -15.12 3.21
C ARG A 151 -17.23 -16.38 2.40
N GLY A 152 -16.20 -17.03 1.86
CA GLY A 152 -16.32 -18.28 1.12
C GLY A 152 -16.92 -19.42 1.97
N ILE A 153 -16.47 -19.56 3.21
CA ILE A 153 -17.02 -20.53 4.17
C ILE A 153 -18.48 -20.21 4.47
N PHE A 154 -18.80 -18.96 4.79
CA PHE A 154 -20.17 -18.51 5.08
C PHE A 154 -21.12 -18.78 3.91
N THR A 155 -20.73 -18.41 2.69
CA THR A 155 -21.53 -18.67 1.49
C THR A 155 -21.76 -20.16 1.26
N LYS A 156 -20.75 -21.02 1.51
CA LYS A 156 -20.88 -22.47 1.42
C LYS A 156 -21.82 -23.04 2.49
N SER A 157 -21.72 -22.57 3.73
CA SER A 157 -22.59 -23.01 4.83
C SER A 157 -24.05 -22.62 4.60
N ARG A 158 -24.30 -21.41 4.08
CA ARG A 158 -25.65 -20.96 3.70
C ARG A 158 -26.26 -21.81 2.59
N LYS A 159 -25.46 -22.21 1.59
CA LYS A 159 -25.90 -23.12 0.51
C LYS A 159 -26.20 -24.54 1.01
N LYS A 160 -25.60 -24.97 2.13
CA LYS A 160 -25.81 -26.29 2.73
C LYS A 160 -27.00 -26.33 3.71
N GLY A 161 -27.71 -25.22 3.94
CA GLY A 161 -28.84 -25.15 4.86
C GLY A 161 -28.45 -25.25 6.34
N ASN A 162 -27.17 -25.04 6.68
CA ASN A 162 -26.69 -25.10 8.06
C ASN A 162 -26.96 -23.81 8.86
N PHE A 163 -27.59 -22.82 8.23
CA PHE A 163 -28.13 -21.57 8.79
C PHE A 163 -29.27 -21.05 7.91
#